data_AF-T0LAK4-F1
#
_entry.id   AF-T0LAK4-F1
#
_cell.length_a   1.000
_cell.length_b   1.000
_cell.length_c   1.000
_cell.angle_alpha   90.00
_cell.angle_beta   90.00
_cell.angle_gamma   90.00
#
_symmetry.space_group_name_H-M   'P 1'
#
loop_
_entity.id
_entity.type
_entity.pdbx_description
1 polymer ?
#
loop_
_entity_poly.entity_id
_entity_poly.type
_entity_poly.pdbx_seq_one_letter_code
_entity_poly.pdbx_strand_id
1 'polypeptide(L)'
;MAKDTVFEGVFAINKPYGMSSAQVIRDAQSAFNPSAMFKPLIDRDVAAKNAEPRQEWKRRRQVKKDTRVKMGHGGTLDPMATGVLILGVGSGTKSLGSFLDCTKTYETVVVFGTSTDTYDRVGRILSRRPYDHITKEQVEKALDSFRGKFEQIPPLYSALKMEGKPLYEYAREGKAIPREIAGREVEVTDLEMVEWYEPGSHNFRWPTEEAETAEKNLAEQVWRVKKQQAANGGRKLSPAEEKEEEKAISEHESFKKKFEERQDDLIRDKPPKKQRPPKNNALMSGALGQLPPGKGSNLIPPPPSEDEPFPWTDKGPPAAKIRMTVTSGFYVRSFCHDLGAKVDSAGIMAELERSRQGDFEVRTANCLEYSDLEKGEEAWGSKVSEMLASWMQKYPNGAPQSEKQRNQSQASQQNNGRNKLQKKRKWEENRKYDDSDRNVKKRRNSSSDEAEKPAKAAKIEEAKTEEPKKSPKGSPKGSPRASPKASPEAKTPSKTEEAEWEGIKD
;
A
#
# COMPACT_ATOMS: atom_id res chain seq x y z
N MET A 1 37.65 -3.96 -11.95
CA MET A 1 36.95 -3.03 -12.86
C MET A 1 35.46 -2.88 -12.50
N ALA A 2 35.12 -2.63 -11.22
CA ALA A 2 33.73 -2.68 -10.74
C ALA A 2 33.23 -1.39 -10.03
N LYS A 3 34.04 -0.32 -9.98
CA LYS A 3 33.72 0.88 -9.17
C LYS A 3 32.73 1.85 -9.81
N ASP A 4 32.48 1.76 -11.12
CA ASP A 4 31.63 2.72 -11.86
C ASP A 4 30.37 2.09 -12.46
N THR A 5 30.14 0.79 -12.28
CA THR A 5 28.97 0.10 -12.83
C THR A 5 27.73 0.48 -12.03
N VAL A 6 26.75 1.13 -12.67
CA VAL A 6 25.48 1.50 -12.05
C VAL A 6 24.52 0.33 -12.14
N PHE A 7 24.25 -0.35 -11.02
CA PHE A 7 23.25 -1.43 -10.95
C PHE A 7 21.81 -0.89 -10.85
N GLU A 8 21.00 -1.17 -11.87
CA GLU A 8 19.58 -0.87 -11.94
C GLU A 8 18.84 -1.90 -12.80
N GLY A 9 17.58 -2.19 -12.49
CA GLY A 9 16.87 -3.26 -13.17
C GLY A 9 15.74 -3.85 -12.34
N VAL A 10 15.36 -5.07 -12.68
CA VAL A 10 14.30 -5.82 -12.00
C VAL A 10 14.86 -7.14 -11.51
N PHE A 11 14.52 -7.49 -10.28
CA PHE A 11 14.80 -8.79 -9.67
C PHE A 11 13.60 -9.23 -8.83
N ALA A 12 13.59 -10.45 -8.32
CA ALA A 12 12.56 -10.93 -7.41
C ALA A 12 13.13 -11.23 -6.02
N ILE A 13 12.29 -11.11 -5.00
CA ILE A 13 12.58 -11.54 -3.64
C ILE A 13 11.46 -12.45 -3.13
N ASN A 14 11.82 -13.54 -2.44
CA ASN A 14 10.88 -14.41 -1.76
C ASN A 14 10.40 -13.73 -0.47
N LYS A 15 9.21 -13.14 -0.52
CA LYS A 15 8.61 -12.41 0.59
C LYS A 15 8.29 -13.38 1.75
N PRO A 16 8.68 -13.07 3.00
CA PRO A 16 8.33 -13.87 4.14
C PRO A 16 6.87 -13.68 4.56
N TYR A 17 6.37 -14.64 5.34
CA TYR A 17 5.06 -14.57 5.96
C TYR A 17 4.97 -13.36 6.91
N GLY A 18 3.78 -12.75 7.03
CA GLY A 18 3.52 -11.70 8.02
C GLY A 18 3.86 -10.28 7.56
N MET A 19 4.79 -10.12 6.64
CA MET A 19 5.27 -8.81 6.21
C MET A 19 4.41 -8.19 5.10
N SER A 20 4.25 -6.87 5.02
CA SER A 20 3.66 -6.24 3.81
C SER A 20 4.70 -6.10 2.68
N SER A 21 4.26 -6.11 1.42
CA SER A 21 5.17 -5.81 0.28
C SER A 21 5.90 -4.47 0.42
N ALA A 22 5.25 -3.47 1.02
CA ALA A 22 5.87 -2.17 1.26
C ALA A 22 6.96 -2.22 2.35
N GLN A 23 6.84 -3.11 3.32
CA GLN A 23 7.86 -3.32 4.35
C GLN A 23 9.09 -4.02 3.76
N VAL A 24 8.91 -5.03 2.91
CA VAL A 24 10.02 -5.68 2.18
C VAL A 24 10.84 -4.65 1.39
N ILE A 25 10.20 -3.69 0.74
CA ILE A 25 10.92 -2.59 0.05
C ILE A 25 11.72 -1.75 1.03
N ARG A 26 11.17 -1.42 2.20
CA ARG A 26 11.87 -0.61 3.22
C ARG A 26 13.09 -1.34 3.78
N ASP A 27 12.98 -2.65 3.96
CA ASP A 27 14.07 -3.48 4.48
C ASP A 27 15.17 -3.64 3.42
N ALA A 28 14.80 -3.90 2.16
CA ALA A 28 15.73 -3.87 1.04
C ALA A 28 16.42 -2.50 0.89
N GLN A 29 15.69 -1.40 1.01
CA GLN A 29 16.28 -0.05 1.01
C GLN A 29 17.25 0.15 2.18
N SER A 30 16.95 -0.38 3.36
CA SER A 30 17.82 -0.28 4.53
C SER A 30 19.14 -1.03 4.32
N ALA A 31 19.11 -2.15 3.59
CA ALA A 31 20.32 -2.88 3.17
C ALA A 31 21.06 -2.21 2.00
N PHE A 32 20.34 -1.67 1.01
CA PHE A 32 20.93 -1.17 -0.24
C PHE A 32 21.48 0.26 -0.12
N ASN A 33 20.89 1.12 0.71
CA ASN A 33 21.34 2.51 0.89
C ASN A 33 22.80 2.65 1.38
N PRO A 34 23.29 1.86 2.37
CA PRO A 34 24.67 1.95 2.81
C PRO A 34 25.67 1.19 1.91
N SER A 35 25.19 0.32 1.01
CA SER A 35 26.03 -0.54 0.19
C SER A 35 26.85 0.23 -0.85
N ALA A 36 28.10 -0.19 -1.04
CA ALA A 36 28.98 0.37 -2.07
C ALA A 36 28.46 0.09 -3.49
N MET A 37 27.72 -1.01 -3.68
CA MET A 37 27.15 -1.43 -4.97
C MET A 37 26.17 -0.39 -5.54
N PHE A 38 25.34 0.21 -4.70
CA PHE A 38 24.31 1.16 -5.13
C PHE A 38 24.72 2.63 -5.00
N LYS A 39 25.91 2.91 -4.43
CA LYS A 39 26.43 4.28 -4.33
C LYS A 39 26.51 4.99 -5.69
N PRO A 40 27.02 4.38 -6.79
CA PRO A 40 27.02 5.02 -8.11
C PRO A 40 25.62 5.41 -8.60
N LEU A 41 24.61 4.60 -8.31
CA LEU A 41 23.21 4.89 -8.65
C LEU A 41 22.69 6.12 -7.90
N ILE A 42 22.97 6.19 -6.59
CA ILE A 42 22.57 7.31 -5.74
C ILE A 42 23.27 8.60 -6.20
N ASP A 43 24.57 8.54 -6.44
CA ASP A 43 25.38 9.69 -6.85
C ASP A 43 24.90 10.24 -8.21
N ARG A 44 24.59 9.35 -9.17
CA ARG A 44 23.98 9.72 -10.45
C ARG A 44 22.63 10.42 -10.27
N ASP A 45 21.76 9.87 -9.43
CA ASP A 45 20.44 10.45 -9.16
C ASP A 45 20.53 11.81 -8.44
N VAL A 46 21.53 12.01 -7.57
CA VAL A 46 21.81 13.28 -6.91
C VAL A 46 22.36 14.30 -7.91
N ALA A 47 23.31 13.92 -8.75
CA ALA A 47 23.89 14.78 -9.78
C ALA A 47 22.81 15.27 -10.78
N ALA A 48 21.95 14.35 -11.25
CA ALA A 48 20.83 14.69 -12.13
C ALA A 48 19.87 15.70 -11.49
N LYS A 49 19.56 15.55 -10.19
CA LYS A 49 18.72 16.49 -9.44
C LYS A 49 19.38 17.87 -9.27
N ASN A 50 20.70 17.92 -9.06
CA ASN A 50 21.43 19.17 -8.90
C ASN A 50 21.55 19.96 -10.22
N ALA A 51 21.51 19.27 -11.36
CA ALA A 51 21.52 19.88 -12.69
C ALA A 51 20.15 20.46 -13.13
N GLU A 52 19.05 20.21 -12.39
CA GLU A 52 17.72 20.71 -12.77
C GLU A 52 17.58 22.25 -12.62
N PRO A 53 16.99 22.96 -13.61
CA PRO A 53 16.79 24.40 -13.54
C PRO A 53 15.97 24.87 -12.31
N ARG A 54 16.35 26.03 -11.75
CA ARG A 54 15.84 26.60 -10.48
C ARG A 54 14.32 26.80 -10.40
N GLN A 55 13.60 26.82 -11.53
CA GLN A 55 12.14 26.95 -11.59
C GLN A 55 11.41 25.63 -11.29
N GLU A 56 11.93 24.48 -11.74
CA GLU A 56 11.36 23.16 -11.40
C GLU A 56 11.68 22.76 -9.96
N TRP A 57 12.84 23.21 -9.46
CA TRP A 57 13.32 23.03 -8.10
C TRP A 57 12.37 23.58 -7.02
N LYS A 58 11.71 24.72 -7.25
CA LYS A 58 10.73 25.30 -6.30
C LYS A 58 9.48 24.42 -6.15
N ARG A 59 9.06 23.72 -7.20
CA ARG A 59 7.83 22.91 -7.22
C ARG A 59 8.00 21.56 -6.49
N ARG A 60 9.23 21.04 -6.40
CA ARG A 60 9.55 19.74 -5.77
C ARG A 60 10.03 19.82 -4.33
N ARG A 61 10.40 21.01 -3.82
CA ARG A 61 10.85 21.22 -2.42
C ARG A 61 9.84 20.77 -1.35
N GLN A 62 8.57 20.61 -1.70
CA GLN A 62 7.51 20.12 -0.81
C GLN A 62 7.52 18.59 -0.63
N VAL A 63 8.18 17.85 -1.52
CA VAL A 63 8.36 16.39 -1.43
C VAL A 63 9.73 16.12 -0.80
N LYS A 64 9.75 15.44 0.35
CA LYS A 64 10.97 15.17 1.12
C LYS A 64 12.12 14.66 0.25
N LYS A 65 13.26 15.34 0.37
CA LYS A 65 14.57 15.01 -0.22
C LYS A 65 15.16 13.76 0.45
N ASP A 66 14.70 12.59 0.06
CA ASP A 66 15.32 11.34 0.54
C ASP A 66 16.32 10.86 -0.51
N THR A 67 17.61 10.91 -0.15
CA THR A 67 18.72 10.41 -0.98
C THR A 67 18.85 8.91 -0.70
N ARG A 68 17.95 8.14 -1.31
CA ARG A 68 17.86 6.69 -1.14
C ARG A 68 17.76 5.99 -2.48
N VAL A 69 18.08 4.70 -2.49
CA VAL A 69 17.87 3.83 -3.65
C VAL A 69 16.40 3.85 -4.03
N LYS A 70 16.10 4.26 -5.27
CA LYS A 70 14.75 4.29 -5.80
C LYS A 70 14.27 2.85 -6.02
N MET A 71 13.19 2.46 -5.34
CA MET A 71 12.62 1.12 -5.44
C MET A 71 11.09 1.14 -5.58
N GLY A 72 10.54 0.05 -6.13
CA GLY A 72 9.11 -0.23 -6.21
C GLY A 72 8.86 -1.73 -6.42
N HIS A 73 7.59 -2.18 -6.41
CA HIS A 73 7.23 -3.58 -6.67
C HIS A 73 6.34 -3.78 -7.90
N GLY A 74 6.44 -4.95 -8.53
CA GLY A 74 5.69 -5.38 -9.73
C GLY A 74 4.40 -6.15 -9.44
N GLY A 75 3.90 -6.12 -8.21
CA GLY A 75 2.60 -6.69 -7.83
C GLY A 75 2.52 -6.97 -6.33
N THR A 76 1.53 -6.40 -5.66
CA THR A 76 1.35 -6.56 -4.21
C THR A 76 1.08 -8.02 -3.85
N LEU A 77 1.60 -8.46 -2.71
CA LEU A 77 1.23 -9.70 -2.02
C LEU A 77 0.58 -9.34 -0.69
N ASP A 78 -0.48 -10.07 -0.35
CA ASP A 78 -1.11 -9.94 0.97
C ASP A 78 -0.08 -10.20 2.08
N PRO A 79 -0.23 -9.62 3.28
CA PRO A 79 0.74 -9.82 4.34
C PRO A 79 0.98 -11.29 4.68
N MET A 80 -0.07 -12.12 4.63
CA MET A 80 0.01 -13.56 4.93
C MET A 80 0.60 -14.38 3.79
N ALA A 81 0.66 -13.81 2.60
CA ALA A 81 1.15 -14.52 1.44
C ALA A 81 2.67 -14.54 1.42
N THR A 82 3.27 -15.68 1.11
CA THR A 82 4.70 -15.82 0.85
C THR A 82 4.99 -15.84 -0.65
N GLY A 83 6.27 -15.85 -1.02
CA GLY A 83 6.69 -16.13 -2.39
C GLY A 83 7.12 -14.90 -3.19
N VAL A 84 7.13 -15.04 -4.51
CA VAL A 84 7.76 -14.10 -5.44
C VAL A 84 7.19 -12.69 -5.32
N LEU A 85 7.99 -11.73 -4.90
CA LEU A 85 7.73 -10.29 -4.98
C LEU A 85 8.74 -9.64 -5.93
N ILE A 86 8.28 -9.23 -7.11
CA ILE A 86 9.12 -8.55 -8.09
C ILE A 86 9.44 -7.14 -7.60
N LEU A 87 10.72 -6.79 -7.57
CA LEU A 87 11.25 -5.49 -7.17
C LEU A 87 11.98 -4.81 -8.34
N GLY A 88 11.71 -3.52 -8.53
CA GLY A 88 12.43 -2.68 -9.47
C GLY A 88 13.35 -1.71 -8.74
N VAL A 89 14.58 -1.58 -9.21
CA VAL A 89 15.61 -0.66 -8.70
C VAL A 89 15.95 0.37 -9.77
N GLY A 90 16.05 1.64 -9.40
CA GLY A 90 16.46 2.71 -10.31
C GLY A 90 15.52 2.84 -11.51
N SER A 91 16.06 2.78 -12.73
CA SER A 91 15.28 2.79 -13.98
C SER A 91 14.34 1.58 -14.12
N GLY A 92 14.67 0.44 -13.51
CA GLY A 92 13.84 -0.77 -13.52
C GLY A 92 12.45 -0.58 -12.90
N THR A 93 12.27 0.45 -12.06
CA THR A 93 10.95 0.85 -11.56
C THR A 93 9.94 1.19 -12.66
N LYS A 94 10.41 1.59 -13.85
CA LYS A 94 9.57 1.88 -15.02
C LYS A 94 9.00 0.62 -15.67
N SER A 95 9.67 -0.52 -15.48
CA SER A 95 9.29 -1.81 -16.05
C SER A 95 8.27 -2.57 -15.18
N LEU A 96 8.05 -2.15 -13.94
CA LEU A 96 7.22 -2.90 -12.98
C LEU A 96 5.77 -3.13 -13.45
N GLY A 97 5.22 -2.24 -14.28
CA GLY A 97 3.85 -2.38 -14.75
C GLY A 97 3.64 -3.52 -15.74
N SER A 98 4.66 -3.95 -16.50
CA SER A 98 4.53 -5.10 -17.41
C SER A 98 4.38 -6.43 -16.65
N PHE A 99 4.88 -6.48 -15.41
CA PHE A 99 4.74 -7.64 -14.54
C PHE A 99 3.37 -7.75 -13.86
N LEU A 100 2.55 -6.70 -13.92
CA LEU A 100 1.17 -6.81 -13.44
C LEU A 100 0.34 -7.70 -14.37
N ASP A 101 0.60 -7.61 -15.68
CA ASP A 101 -0.12 -8.31 -16.74
C ASP A 101 0.36 -9.77 -16.96
N CYS A 102 1.47 -10.20 -16.33
CA CYS A 102 1.98 -11.56 -16.51
C CYS A 102 1.16 -12.62 -15.75
N THR A 103 1.32 -13.89 -16.14
CA THR A 103 0.75 -15.03 -15.42
C THR A 103 1.45 -15.24 -14.08
N LYS A 104 0.69 -15.75 -13.12
CA LYS A 104 1.13 -16.01 -11.76
C LYS A 104 0.71 -17.41 -11.36
N THR A 105 1.57 -18.13 -10.66
CA THR A 105 1.22 -19.43 -10.08
C THR A 105 1.18 -19.29 -8.58
N TYR A 106 0.10 -19.82 -8.00
CA TYR A 106 -0.17 -19.79 -6.58
C TYR A 106 -0.40 -21.21 -6.07
N GLU A 107 0.06 -21.46 -4.86
CA GLU A 107 -0.39 -22.57 -4.02
C GLU A 107 -1.14 -21.97 -2.83
N THR A 108 -2.33 -22.48 -2.55
CA THR A 108 -3.17 -21.98 -1.45
C THR A 108 -3.82 -23.13 -0.71
N VAL A 109 -4.04 -22.96 0.58
CA VAL A 109 -4.83 -23.88 1.39
C VAL A 109 -6.18 -23.22 1.68
N VAL A 110 -7.25 -23.91 1.32
CA VAL A 110 -8.64 -23.54 1.62
C VAL A 110 -9.12 -24.37 2.79
N VAL A 111 -9.68 -23.71 3.81
CA VAL A 111 -10.36 -24.38 4.94
C VAL A 111 -11.84 -24.10 4.84
N PHE A 112 -12.65 -25.16 4.89
CA PHE A 112 -14.10 -25.06 4.73
C PHE A 112 -14.83 -24.76 6.05
N GLY A 113 -16.11 -24.41 5.97
CA GLY A 113 -17.02 -24.29 7.12
C GLY A 113 -17.14 -22.89 7.75
N THR A 114 -16.29 -21.93 7.39
CA THR A 114 -16.36 -20.55 7.89
C THR A 114 -16.17 -19.55 6.76
N SER A 115 -16.80 -18.38 6.87
CA SER A 115 -16.50 -17.19 6.06
C SER A 115 -16.03 -16.05 6.94
N THR A 116 -15.10 -15.24 6.41
CA THR A 116 -14.55 -14.07 7.10
C THR A 116 -14.69 -12.80 6.28
N ASP A 117 -14.56 -11.64 6.89
CA ASP A 117 -14.65 -10.34 6.22
C ASP A 117 -13.51 -10.08 5.22
N THR A 118 -12.32 -10.60 5.49
CA THR A 118 -11.13 -10.52 4.62
C THR A 118 -11.02 -11.67 3.61
N TYR A 119 -11.85 -12.71 3.74
CA TYR A 119 -11.77 -14.01 3.05
C TYR A 119 -10.48 -14.81 3.34
N ASP A 120 -9.80 -14.48 4.43
CA ASP A 120 -8.64 -15.21 4.92
C ASP A 120 -8.73 -15.46 6.44
N ARG A 121 -7.76 -16.19 6.97
CA ARG A 121 -7.70 -16.54 8.40
C ARG A 121 -7.37 -15.39 9.35
N VAL A 122 -7.04 -14.20 8.83
CA VAL A 122 -6.68 -13.02 9.65
C VAL A 122 -7.90 -12.13 9.89
N GLY A 123 -8.97 -12.34 9.13
CA GLY A 123 -10.24 -11.63 9.29
C GLY A 123 -11.08 -12.13 10.47
N ARG A 124 -12.27 -11.56 10.57
CA ARG A 124 -13.28 -11.90 11.58
C ARG A 124 -14.38 -12.77 10.98
N ILE A 125 -14.89 -13.72 11.75
CA ILE A 125 -15.93 -14.64 11.33
C ILE A 125 -17.22 -13.87 11.03
N LEU A 126 -17.73 -14.02 9.81
CA LEU A 126 -19.03 -13.52 9.39
C LEU A 126 -20.12 -14.56 9.61
N SER A 127 -19.86 -15.79 9.16
CA SER A 127 -20.80 -16.90 9.32
C SER A 127 -20.07 -18.24 9.34
N ARG A 128 -20.65 -19.21 10.05
CA ARG A 128 -20.26 -20.63 9.99
C ARG A 128 -21.29 -21.40 9.18
N ARG A 129 -20.85 -22.41 8.44
CA ARG A 129 -21.71 -23.30 7.64
C ARG A 129 -21.34 -24.76 7.86
N PRO A 130 -22.28 -25.69 7.70
CA PRO A 130 -21.99 -27.12 7.78
C PRO A 130 -20.88 -27.51 6.79
N TYR A 131 -20.05 -28.47 7.18
CA TYR A 131 -18.94 -28.98 6.37
C TYR A 131 -18.84 -30.51 6.36
N ASP A 132 -19.68 -31.21 7.13
CA ASP A 132 -19.68 -32.68 7.22
C ASP A 132 -19.94 -33.38 5.88
N HIS A 133 -20.66 -32.71 4.98
CA HIS A 133 -21.02 -33.25 3.67
C HIS A 133 -19.93 -33.10 2.61
N ILE A 134 -18.87 -32.32 2.90
CA ILE A 134 -17.84 -31.97 1.92
C ILE A 134 -16.89 -33.14 1.74
N THR A 135 -16.81 -33.66 0.52
CA THR A 135 -15.86 -34.72 0.15
C THR A 135 -14.85 -34.24 -0.86
N LYS A 136 -13.73 -34.97 -0.95
CA LYS A 136 -12.67 -34.74 -1.93
C LYS A 136 -13.23 -34.63 -3.36
N GLU A 137 -14.11 -35.55 -3.75
CA GLU A 137 -14.69 -35.64 -5.10
C GLU A 137 -15.62 -34.45 -5.40
N GLN A 138 -16.37 -33.98 -4.39
CA GLN A 138 -17.20 -32.79 -4.54
C GLN A 138 -16.35 -31.54 -4.80
N VAL A 139 -15.23 -31.40 -4.07
CA VAL A 139 -14.31 -30.29 -4.26
C VAL A 139 -13.63 -30.38 -5.62
N GLU A 140 -13.12 -31.55 -6.03
CA GLU A 140 -12.53 -31.75 -7.36
C GLU A 140 -13.51 -31.37 -8.48
N LYS A 141 -14.76 -31.82 -8.38
CA LYS A 141 -15.81 -31.45 -9.34
C LYS A 141 -16.14 -29.96 -9.31
N ALA A 142 -16.11 -29.32 -8.15
CA ALA A 142 -16.35 -27.88 -8.05
C ALA A 142 -15.24 -27.05 -8.73
N LEU A 143 -13.99 -27.53 -8.68
CA LEU A 143 -12.84 -26.89 -9.34
C LEU A 143 -13.02 -26.76 -10.87
N ASP A 144 -13.76 -27.69 -11.50
CA ASP A 144 -14.05 -27.62 -12.95
C ASP A 144 -14.67 -26.28 -13.36
N SER A 145 -15.52 -25.69 -12.50
CA SER A 145 -16.19 -24.42 -12.77
C SER A 145 -15.30 -23.18 -12.68
N PHE A 146 -14.07 -23.34 -12.18
CA PHE A 146 -13.09 -22.27 -12.04
C PHE A 146 -11.97 -22.36 -13.08
N ARG A 147 -12.04 -23.29 -14.03
CA ARG A 147 -11.09 -23.38 -15.15
C ARG A 147 -11.52 -22.49 -16.31
N GLY A 148 -10.55 -21.88 -16.99
CA GLY A 148 -10.81 -20.99 -18.12
C GLY A 148 -11.19 -19.57 -17.68
N LYS A 149 -11.98 -18.88 -18.51
CA LYS A 149 -12.36 -17.48 -18.33
C LYS A 149 -13.68 -17.34 -17.60
N PHE A 150 -13.72 -16.50 -16.57
CA PHE A 150 -14.94 -16.18 -15.84
C PHE A 150 -14.85 -14.82 -15.16
N GLU A 151 -15.98 -14.30 -14.70
CA GLU A 151 -16.03 -13.06 -13.94
C GLU A 151 -15.83 -13.33 -12.45
N GLN A 152 -14.85 -12.65 -11.86
CA GLN A 152 -14.57 -12.70 -10.44
C GLN A 152 -14.78 -11.32 -9.80
N ILE A 153 -15.46 -11.28 -8.66
CA ILE A 153 -15.62 -10.05 -7.88
C ILE A 153 -14.43 -9.95 -6.90
N PRO A 154 -13.66 -8.86 -6.96
CA PRO A 154 -12.58 -8.60 -6.00
C PRO A 154 -13.09 -8.56 -4.54
N PRO A 155 -12.26 -8.94 -3.57
CA PRO A 155 -12.62 -8.83 -2.17
C PRO A 155 -12.66 -7.36 -1.74
N LEU A 156 -13.48 -7.08 -0.72
CA LEU A 156 -13.59 -5.74 -0.13
C LEU A 156 -12.24 -5.24 0.40
N TYR A 157 -11.45 -6.10 1.04
CA TYR A 157 -10.10 -5.79 1.48
C TYR A 157 -9.08 -5.94 0.34
N SER A 158 -9.16 -5.06 -0.66
CA SER A 158 -8.22 -5.01 -1.79
C SER A 158 -7.66 -3.60 -2.04
N ALA A 159 -6.52 -3.53 -2.73
CA ALA A 159 -5.88 -2.27 -3.12
C ALA A 159 -6.57 -1.58 -4.33
N LEU A 160 -7.71 -2.12 -4.79
CA LEU A 160 -8.50 -1.52 -5.85
C LEU A 160 -8.99 -0.13 -5.43
N LYS A 161 -8.86 0.88 -6.30
CA LYS A 161 -9.30 2.24 -6.00
C LYS A 161 -10.72 2.51 -6.47
N MET A 162 -11.51 3.12 -5.61
CA MET A 162 -12.80 3.74 -5.94
C MET A 162 -12.74 5.21 -5.53
N GLU A 163 -12.96 6.09 -6.51
CA GLU A 163 -12.87 7.55 -6.35
C GLU A 163 -11.52 8.02 -5.79
N GLY A 164 -10.43 7.37 -6.24
CA GLY A 164 -9.07 7.71 -5.85
C GLY A 164 -8.60 7.08 -4.53
N LYS A 165 -9.51 6.52 -3.73
CA LYS A 165 -9.23 5.86 -2.46
C LYS A 165 -9.28 4.32 -2.57
N PRO A 166 -8.33 3.56 -1.99
CA PRO A 166 -8.38 2.09 -1.97
C PRO A 166 -9.58 1.50 -1.20
N LEU A 167 -10.11 0.36 -1.66
CA LEU A 167 -11.26 -0.34 -1.06
C LEU A 167 -11.02 -0.73 0.39
N TYR A 168 -9.82 -1.25 0.71
CA TYR A 168 -9.50 -1.62 2.09
C TYR A 168 -9.57 -0.44 3.08
N GLU A 169 -9.40 0.80 2.61
CA GLU A 169 -9.52 1.99 3.47
C GLU A 169 -10.98 2.32 3.77
N TYR A 170 -11.92 2.04 2.84
CA TYR A 170 -13.35 2.16 3.13
C TYR A 170 -13.79 1.11 4.15
N ALA A 171 -13.34 -0.14 3.98
CA ALA A 171 -13.63 -1.24 4.89
C ALA A 171 -13.17 -0.93 6.33
N ARG A 172 -11.93 -0.47 6.48
CA ARG A 172 -11.36 -0.10 7.80
C ARG A 172 -12.03 1.09 8.45
N GLU A 173 -12.55 2.02 7.67
CA GLU A 173 -13.31 3.16 8.20
C GLU A 173 -14.78 2.82 8.48
N GLY A 174 -15.22 1.59 8.18
CA GLY A 174 -16.64 1.19 8.27
C GLY A 174 -17.55 2.02 7.36
N LYS A 175 -17.00 2.64 6.32
CA LYS A 175 -17.76 3.50 5.41
C LYS A 175 -18.37 2.68 4.29
N ALA A 176 -19.61 3.01 3.94
CA ALA A 176 -20.23 2.48 2.74
C ALA A 176 -19.36 2.82 1.52
N ILE A 177 -19.19 1.83 0.65
CA ILE A 177 -18.52 2.04 -0.63
C ILE A 177 -19.41 2.90 -1.54
N PRO A 178 -18.86 3.89 -2.27
CA PRO A 178 -19.68 4.80 -3.08
C PRO A 178 -20.51 4.12 -4.18
N ARG A 179 -20.06 2.93 -4.61
CA ARG A 179 -20.68 2.13 -5.65
C ARG A 179 -20.32 0.67 -5.45
N GLU A 180 -21.08 -0.19 -6.11
CA GLU A 180 -20.86 -1.63 -6.14
C GLU A 180 -19.49 -2.01 -6.73
N ILE A 181 -18.92 -3.10 -6.22
CA ILE A 181 -17.67 -3.65 -6.74
C ILE A 181 -18.01 -4.39 -8.04
N ALA A 182 -17.49 -3.88 -9.16
CA ALA A 182 -17.66 -4.53 -10.46
C ALA A 182 -16.82 -5.81 -10.56
N GLY A 183 -17.43 -6.87 -11.08
CA GLY A 183 -16.75 -8.09 -11.52
C GLY A 183 -15.65 -7.80 -12.55
N ARG A 184 -14.65 -8.67 -12.59
CA ARG A 184 -13.54 -8.60 -13.53
C ARG A 184 -13.37 -9.94 -14.22
N GLU A 185 -13.22 -9.90 -15.53
CA GLU A 185 -12.81 -11.09 -16.28
C GLU A 185 -11.41 -11.51 -15.82
N VAL A 186 -11.30 -12.77 -15.41
CA VAL A 186 -10.07 -13.44 -15.02
C VAL A 186 -9.99 -14.77 -15.75
N GLU A 187 -8.78 -15.31 -15.85
CA GLU A 187 -8.55 -16.59 -16.51
C GLU A 187 -7.65 -17.47 -15.64
N VAL A 188 -8.06 -18.73 -15.47
CA VAL A 188 -7.29 -19.77 -14.81
C VAL A 188 -6.90 -20.80 -15.86
N THR A 189 -5.62 -20.82 -16.21
CA THR A 189 -5.09 -21.68 -17.27
C THR A 189 -4.79 -23.09 -16.78
N ASP A 190 -4.45 -23.21 -15.50
CA ASP A 190 -4.12 -24.47 -14.85
C ASP A 190 -4.67 -24.46 -13.42
N LEU A 191 -5.26 -25.58 -12.99
CA LEU A 191 -5.92 -25.71 -11.70
C LEU A 191 -5.99 -27.18 -11.27
N GLU A 192 -5.28 -27.48 -10.20
CA GLU A 192 -5.19 -28.81 -9.62
C GLU A 192 -5.31 -28.77 -8.09
N MET A 193 -5.92 -29.80 -7.52
CA MET A 193 -5.84 -30.06 -6.09
C MET A 193 -4.58 -30.88 -5.82
N VAL A 194 -3.65 -30.29 -5.09
CA VAL A 194 -2.35 -30.90 -4.76
C VAL A 194 -2.50 -31.86 -3.58
N GLU A 195 -3.30 -31.49 -2.59
CA GLU A 195 -3.47 -32.27 -1.37
C GLU A 195 -4.88 -32.10 -0.81
N TRP A 196 -5.43 -33.20 -0.30
CA TRP A 196 -6.69 -33.22 0.43
C TRP A 196 -6.39 -33.53 1.89
N TYR A 197 -6.94 -32.73 2.80
CA TYR A 197 -6.83 -32.94 4.23
C TYR A 197 -8.20 -33.35 4.78
N GLU A 198 -8.26 -34.56 5.32
CA GLU A 198 -9.46 -35.08 5.97
C GLU A 198 -9.75 -34.32 7.28
N PRO A 199 -11.02 -34.30 7.73
CA PRO A 199 -11.39 -33.78 9.05
C PRO A 199 -10.46 -34.31 10.15
N GLY A 200 -9.72 -33.40 10.78
CA GLY A 200 -8.81 -33.70 11.89
C GLY A 200 -7.39 -34.07 11.49
N SER A 201 -7.04 -34.07 10.20
CA SER A 201 -5.70 -34.39 9.72
C SER A 201 -4.78 -33.17 9.56
N HIS A 202 -5.26 -31.96 9.88
CA HIS A 202 -4.53 -30.71 9.64
C HIS A 202 -4.67 -29.71 10.78
N ASN A 203 -3.71 -28.77 10.86
CA ASN A 203 -3.65 -27.74 11.90
C ASN A 203 -4.17 -26.36 11.44
N PHE A 204 -4.74 -26.23 10.23
CA PHE A 204 -5.28 -24.96 9.75
C PHE A 204 -6.54 -24.56 10.52
N ARG A 205 -6.48 -23.44 11.26
CA ARG A 205 -7.56 -22.99 12.13
C ARG A 205 -8.35 -21.83 11.54
N TRP A 206 -9.63 -21.76 11.89
CA TRP A 206 -10.42 -20.55 11.70
C TRP A 206 -9.98 -19.44 12.67
N PRO A 207 -10.21 -18.16 12.34
CA PRO A 207 -10.08 -17.09 13.31
C PRO A 207 -11.08 -17.28 14.46
N THR A 208 -10.77 -16.71 15.62
CA THR A 208 -11.62 -16.78 16.82
C THR A 208 -12.52 -15.55 16.99
N GLU A 209 -12.16 -14.42 16.40
CA GLU A 209 -12.93 -13.17 16.50
C GLU A 209 -14.17 -13.23 15.61
N GLU A 210 -15.33 -12.93 16.20
CA GLU A 210 -16.61 -12.75 15.48
C GLU A 210 -16.73 -11.31 14.98
N ALA A 211 -17.24 -11.15 13.76
CA ALA A 211 -17.50 -9.84 13.19
C ALA A 211 -18.70 -9.17 13.87
N GLU A 212 -18.62 -7.84 14.01
CA GLU A 212 -19.72 -7.03 14.55
C GLU A 212 -20.90 -6.95 13.56
N THR A 213 -22.08 -6.56 14.02
CA THR A 213 -23.28 -6.47 13.18
C THR A 213 -23.10 -5.53 11.99
N ALA A 214 -22.36 -4.43 12.15
CA ALA A 214 -22.04 -3.52 11.06
C ALA A 214 -21.19 -4.17 9.97
N GLU A 215 -20.18 -4.97 10.36
CA GLU A 215 -19.30 -5.69 9.45
C GLU A 215 -20.07 -6.81 8.71
N LYS A 216 -20.95 -7.52 9.44
CA LYS A 216 -21.87 -8.52 8.86
C LYS A 216 -22.79 -7.90 7.82
N ASN A 217 -23.41 -6.76 8.12
CA ASN A 217 -24.28 -6.04 7.19
C ASN A 217 -23.52 -5.57 5.93
N LEU A 218 -22.30 -5.05 6.08
CA LEU A 218 -21.48 -4.61 4.95
C LEU A 218 -21.11 -5.79 4.05
N ALA A 219 -20.74 -6.93 4.64
CA ALA A 219 -20.43 -8.14 3.89
C ALA A 219 -21.66 -8.70 3.17
N GLU A 220 -22.84 -8.70 3.81
CA GLU A 220 -24.10 -9.11 3.18
C GLU A 220 -24.48 -8.22 2.01
N GLN A 221 -24.26 -6.90 2.09
CA GLN A 221 -24.47 -5.99 0.97
C GLN A 221 -23.60 -6.37 -0.23
N VAL A 222 -22.30 -6.59 -0.01
CA VAL A 222 -21.37 -7.02 -1.07
C VAL A 222 -21.77 -8.37 -1.65
N TRP A 223 -22.26 -9.30 -0.81
CA TRP A 223 -22.78 -10.58 -1.30
C TRP A 223 -24.02 -10.39 -2.17
N ARG A 224 -24.99 -9.59 -1.74
CA ARG A 224 -26.22 -9.37 -2.50
C ARG A 224 -25.91 -8.87 -3.92
N VAL A 225 -25.00 -7.91 -4.02
CA VAL A 225 -24.45 -7.41 -5.28
C VAL A 225 -23.86 -8.55 -6.11
N LYS A 226 -23.02 -9.39 -5.51
CA LYS A 226 -22.46 -10.57 -6.20
C LYS A 226 -23.52 -11.49 -6.76
N LYS A 227 -24.56 -11.78 -5.98
CA LYS A 227 -25.66 -12.65 -6.40
C LYS A 227 -26.46 -12.01 -7.54
N GLN A 228 -26.68 -10.70 -7.50
CA GLN A 228 -27.33 -9.94 -8.56
C GLN A 228 -26.48 -9.92 -9.84
N GLN A 229 -25.18 -9.65 -9.76
CA GLN A 229 -24.27 -9.67 -10.91
C GLN A 229 -24.17 -11.06 -11.54
N ALA A 230 -24.10 -12.12 -10.72
CA ALA A 230 -24.11 -13.49 -11.21
C ALA A 230 -25.45 -13.90 -11.85
N ALA A 231 -26.58 -13.44 -11.30
CA ALA A 231 -27.91 -13.69 -11.87
C ALA A 231 -28.18 -12.88 -13.15
N ASN A 232 -27.62 -11.67 -13.24
CA ASN A 232 -27.79 -10.77 -14.38
C ASN A 232 -26.80 -11.02 -15.51
N GLY A 233 -26.00 -12.10 -15.45
CA GLY A 233 -24.95 -12.44 -16.41
C GLY A 233 -25.35 -12.28 -17.89
N GLY A 234 -25.20 -11.05 -18.42
CA GLY A 234 -25.50 -10.67 -19.79
C GLY A 234 -26.58 -9.61 -20.05
N ARG A 235 -27.31 -9.04 -19.06
CA ARG A 235 -28.23 -7.91 -19.30
C ARG A 235 -27.67 -6.60 -18.73
N LYS A 236 -27.42 -5.61 -19.61
CA LYS A 236 -27.25 -4.21 -19.20
C LYS A 236 -28.59 -3.73 -18.62
N LEU A 237 -28.56 -3.11 -17.43
CA LEU A 237 -29.75 -2.46 -16.86
C LEU A 237 -30.31 -1.45 -17.85
N SER A 238 -31.64 -1.35 -17.92
CA SER A 238 -32.26 -0.32 -18.73
C SER A 238 -32.05 1.06 -18.08
N PRO A 239 -32.02 2.16 -18.86
CA PRO A 239 -31.89 3.51 -18.31
C PRO A 239 -33.02 3.94 -17.36
N ALA A 240 -34.12 3.17 -17.31
CA ALA A 240 -35.22 3.38 -16.38
C ALA A 240 -34.93 2.74 -15.02
N GLU A 241 -34.38 1.53 -15.01
CA GLU A 241 -33.98 0.82 -13.79
C GLU A 241 -32.77 1.51 -13.12
N GLU A 242 -31.80 2.01 -13.90
CA GLU A 242 -30.68 2.80 -13.36
C GLU A 242 -31.17 4.08 -12.63
N LYS A 243 -32.22 4.71 -13.15
CA LYS A 243 -32.83 5.90 -12.52
C LYS A 243 -33.63 5.55 -11.27
N GLU A 244 -34.28 4.40 -11.22
CA GLU A 244 -34.98 3.94 -10.03
C GLU A 244 -34.02 3.57 -8.91
N GLU A 245 -32.88 2.93 -9.24
CA GLU A 245 -31.82 2.65 -8.28
C GLU A 245 -31.14 3.93 -7.78
N GLU A 246 -30.82 4.88 -8.67
CA GLU A 246 -30.26 6.19 -8.28
C GLU A 246 -31.22 6.97 -7.38
N LYS A 247 -32.53 6.87 -7.66
CA LYS A 247 -33.58 7.48 -6.84
C LYS A 247 -33.70 6.79 -5.47
N ALA A 248 -33.65 5.46 -5.41
CA ALA A 248 -33.68 4.71 -4.15
C ALA A 248 -32.44 5.00 -3.27
N ILE A 249 -31.26 5.15 -3.88
CA ILE A 249 -30.02 5.52 -3.19
C ILE A 249 -30.11 6.96 -2.66
N SER A 250 -30.59 7.89 -3.48
CA SER A 250 -30.81 9.29 -3.08
C SER A 250 -31.83 9.42 -1.93
N GLU A 251 -32.91 8.64 -1.99
CA GLU A 251 -33.93 8.60 -0.94
C GLU A 251 -33.35 8.05 0.38
N HIS A 252 -32.54 7.01 0.32
CA HIS A 252 -31.83 6.45 1.48
C HIS A 252 -30.79 7.42 2.07
N GLU A 253 -30.01 8.12 1.23
CA GLU A 253 -29.10 9.17 1.69
C GLU A 253 -29.85 10.32 2.36
N SER A 254 -30.98 10.74 1.78
CA SER A 254 -31.82 11.79 2.35
C SER A 254 -32.46 11.38 3.69
N PHE A 255 -32.81 10.09 3.83
CA PHE A 255 -33.32 9.52 5.08
C PHE A 255 -32.23 9.48 6.16
N LYS A 256 -31.03 9.03 5.81
CA LYS A 256 -29.87 9.00 6.70
C LYS A 256 -29.50 10.41 7.18
N LYS A 257 -29.48 11.38 6.27
CA LYS A 257 -29.21 12.79 6.60
C LYS A 257 -30.26 13.36 7.58
N LYS A 258 -31.55 13.08 7.36
CA LYS A 258 -32.63 13.49 8.28
C LYS A 258 -32.56 12.78 9.63
N PHE A 259 -32.04 11.55 9.68
CA PHE A 259 -31.84 10.80 10.91
C PHE A 259 -30.67 11.38 11.73
N GLU A 260 -29.55 11.72 11.07
CA GLU A 260 -28.40 12.37 11.69
C GLU A 260 -28.73 13.80 12.17
N GLU A 261 -29.46 14.59 11.38
CA GLU A 261 -29.95 15.93 11.77
C GLU A 261 -30.86 15.87 13.02
N ARG A 262 -31.71 14.83 13.15
CA ARG A 262 -32.53 14.60 14.36
C ARG A 262 -31.70 14.24 15.59
N GLN A 263 -30.54 13.59 15.42
CA GLN A 263 -29.65 13.28 16.54
C GLN A 263 -28.88 14.52 17.00
N ASP A 264 -28.50 15.40 16.07
CA ASP A 264 -27.82 16.66 16.37
C ASP A 264 -28.76 17.68 17.06
N ASP A 265 -30.05 17.70 16.72
CA ASP A 265 -31.06 18.57 17.36
C ASP A 265 -31.36 18.21 18.84
N LEU A 266 -30.95 17.02 19.29
CA LEU A 266 -31.08 16.56 20.69
C LEU A 266 -29.94 17.06 21.60
N ILE A 267 -28.91 17.69 21.04
CA ILE A 267 -27.77 18.23 21.80
C ILE A 267 -27.93 19.74 21.94
N ARG A 268 -28.66 20.18 22.97
CA ARG A 268 -28.61 21.58 23.44
C ARG A 268 -27.58 21.73 24.55
N ASP A 269 -26.42 22.28 24.21
CA ASP A 269 -25.85 23.39 24.99
C ASP A 269 -24.65 24.09 24.33
N LYS A 270 -24.55 25.38 24.67
CA LYS A 270 -23.68 26.48 24.21
C LYS A 270 -22.22 26.09 23.91
N PRO A 271 -21.59 26.56 22.81
CA PRO A 271 -20.24 26.13 22.45
C PRO A 271 -19.19 26.79 23.38
N PRO A 272 -18.33 26.01 24.06
CA PRO A 272 -17.15 26.59 24.69
C PRO A 272 -16.09 26.88 23.62
N LYS A 273 -15.29 27.92 23.87
CA LYS A 273 -14.19 28.37 23.00
C LYS A 273 -13.32 27.19 22.57
N LYS A 274 -13.06 27.08 21.26
CA LYS A 274 -12.17 26.10 20.62
C LYS A 274 -10.84 25.94 21.37
N GLN A 275 -10.77 24.95 22.24
CA GLN A 275 -9.51 24.33 22.63
C GLN A 275 -9.24 23.20 21.64
N ARG A 276 -8.01 23.13 21.13
CA ARG A 276 -7.57 22.02 20.26
C ARG A 276 -7.74 20.72 21.05
N PRO A 277 -8.40 19.68 20.51
CA PRO A 277 -8.63 18.48 21.27
C PRO A 277 -7.29 17.82 21.60
N PRO A 278 -7.14 17.23 22.81
CA PRO A 278 -5.99 16.40 23.11
C PRO A 278 -6.00 15.19 22.16
N LYS A 279 -4.81 14.74 21.79
CA LYS A 279 -4.64 13.45 21.12
C LYS A 279 -5.15 12.35 22.06
N ASN A 280 -6.33 11.79 21.81
CA ASN A 280 -6.60 10.36 21.99
C ASN A 280 -7.99 9.90 21.49
N ASN A 281 -7.95 8.68 20.93
CA ASN A 281 -8.99 7.69 20.67
C ASN A 281 -10.25 8.09 19.89
N ALA A 282 -10.16 7.97 18.56
CA ALA A 282 -11.27 7.54 17.73
C ALA A 282 -11.22 6.01 17.59
N LEU A 283 -12.39 5.39 17.72
CA LEU A 283 -12.68 3.97 17.86
C LEU A 283 -12.10 3.10 16.74
N MET A 284 -11.70 1.90 17.14
CA MET A 284 -10.74 1.01 16.51
C MET A 284 -11.43 -0.27 16.04
N SER A 285 -11.66 -0.45 14.74
CA SER A 285 -12.02 -1.76 14.16
C SER A 285 -10.78 -2.40 13.54
N GLY A 286 -10.42 -3.56 14.11
CA GLY A 286 -9.11 -4.20 13.99
C GLY A 286 -9.08 -5.40 13.07
N ALA A 287 -9.45 -5.26 11.80
CA ALA A 287 -9.03 -6.23 10.76
C ALA A 287 -7.55 -6.03 10.34
N LEU A 288 -6.93 -4.99 10.87
CA LEU A 288 -5.55 -4.91 11.33
C LEU A 288 -5.66 -3.98 12.53
N GLY A 289 -5.21 -4.36 13.72
CA GLY A 289 -5.17 -3.45 14.87
C GLY A 289 -4.47 -2.12 14.51
N GLN A 290 -4.45 -1.17 15.45
CA GLN A 290 -3.57 0.00 15.33
C GLN A 290 -2.21 -0.54 14.90
N LEU A 291 -1.68 -0.07 13.76
CA LEU A 291 -0.30 -0.37 13.40
C LEU A 291 0.50 -0.09 14.67
N PRO A 292 1.18 -1.09 15.26
CA PRO A 292 1.89 -0.88 16.51
C PRO A 292 2.79 0.36 16.31
N PRO A 293 2.89 1.27 17.29
CA PRO A 293 3.79 2.40 17.19
C PRO A 293 5.23 1.85 17.20
N GLY A 294 5.72 1.56 16.00
CA GLY A 294 6.95 0.83 15.75
C GLY A 294 6.98 0.44 14.27
N LYS A 295 8.17 0.40 13.66
CA LYS A 295 8.36 -0.10 12.29
C LYS A 295 8.01 -1.60 12.26
N GLY A 296 6.73 -1.94 12.10
CA GLY A 296 6.23 -3.32 12.26
C GLY A 296 6.57 -4.22 11.07
N SER A 297 7.47 -5.18 11.30
CA SER A 297 7.88 -6.22 10.34
C SER A 297 6.84 -7.33 10.17
N ASN A 298 6.01 -7.59 11.19
CA ASN A 298 4.96 -8.61 11.14
C ASN A 298 3.58 -7.99 11.42
N LEU A 299 2.70 -8.00 10.42
CA LEU A 299 1.35 -7.43 10.45
C LEU A 299 0.29 -8.46 10.85
N ILE A 300 0.68 -9.71 11.03
CA ILE A 300 -0.24 -10.81 11.29
C ILE A 300 0.16 -11.45 12.60
N PRO A 301 -0.82 -11.76 13.48
CA PRO A 301 -0.52 -12.59 14.64
C PRO A 301 0.19 -13.88 14.22
N PRO A 302 1.11 -14.40 15.06
CA PRO A 302 1.65 -15.72 14.82
C PRO A 302 0.51 -16.73 14.66
N PRO A 303 0.69 -17.79 13.86
CA PRO A 303 -0.29 -18.88 13.88
C PRO A 303 -0.49 -19.37 15.32
N PRO A 304 -1.72 -19.76 15.68
CA PRO A 304 -2.00 -20.34 17.00
C PRO A 304 -1.06 -21.52 17.27
N SER A 305 -0.61 -21.69 18.52
CA SER A 305 0.29 -22.80 18.86
C SER A 305 -0.40 -24.15 18.64
N GLU A 306 0.39 -25.21 18.42
CA GLU A 306 -0.16 -26.56 18.26
C GLU A 306 -0.96 -27.01 19.49
N ASP A 307 -0.57 -26.53 20.68
CA ASP A 307 -1.19 -26.86 21.98
C ASP A 307 -2.48 -26.07 22.27
N GLU A 308 -2.80 -25.01 21.53
CA GLU A 308 -4.06 -24.29 21.74
C GLU A 308 -5.25 -25.19 21.37
N PRO A 309 -6.41 -25.09 22.04
CA PRO A 309 -7.59 -25.85 21.66
C PRO A 309 -8.13 -25.41 20.29
N PHE A 310 -8.62 -26.36 19.50
CA PHE A 310 -9.27 -26.05 18.22
C PHE A 310 -10.57 -25.26 18.43
N PRO A 311 -10.97 -24.39 17.48
CA PRO A 311 -12.19 -23.60 17.59
C PRO A 311 -13.47 -24.42 17.33
N TRP A 312 -13.35 -25.72 17.10
CA TRP A 312 -14.44 -26.68 16.90
C TRP A 312 -14.32 -27.84 17.89
N THR A 313 -15.44 -28.48 18.17
CA THR A 313 -15.57 -29.57 19.15
C THR A 313 -15.55 -30.96 18.52
N ASP A 314 -15.68 -31.05 17.20
CA ASP A 314 -15.68 -32.29 16.43
C ASP A 314 -14.29 -32.56 15.82
N LYS A 315 -14.23 -33.40 14.77
CA LYS A 315 -12.97 -33.65 14.05
C LYS A 315 -12.43 -32.42 13.33
N GLY A 316 -13.27 -31.40 13.11
CA GLY A 316 -12.91 -30.20 12.37
C GLY A 316 -13.31 -30.22 10.90
N PRO A 317 -13.17 -29.08 10.22
CA PRO A 317 -13.45 -28.99 8.80
C PRO A 317 -12.42 -29.76 7.97
N PRO A 318 -12.78 -30.19 6.76
CA PRO A 318 -11.78 -30.56 5.77
C PRO A 318 -11.04 -29.32 5.23
N ALA A 319 -9.89 -29.55 4.64
CA ALA A 319 -9.13 -28.53 3.91
C ALA A 319 -8.54 -29.10 2.62
N ALA A 320 -8.21 -28.23 1.67
CA ALA A 320 -7.59 -28.63 0.42
C ALA A 320 -6.45 -27.67 0.04
N LYS A 321 -5.30 -28.23 -0.35
CA LYS A 321 -4.22 -27.49 -0.99
C LYS A 321 -4.43 -27.48 -2.50
N ILE A 322 -4.50 -26.30 -3.09
CA ILE A 322 -4.81 -26.10 -4.50
C ILE A 322 -3.67 -25.30 -5.14
N ARG A 323 -3.21 -25.77 -6.29
CA ARG A 323 -2.28 -25.04 -7.16
C ARG A 323 -3.03 -24.50 -8.37
N MET A 324 -2.75 -23.26 -8.73
CA MET A 324 -3.40 -22.60 -9.86
C MET A 324 -2.45 -21.67 -10.59
N THR A 325 -2.57 -21.61 -11.92
CA THR A 325 -1.93 -20.60 -12.76
C THR A 325 -3.00 -19.66 -13.31
N VAL A 326 -2.84 -18.37 -13.03
CA VAL A 326 -3.87 -17.35 -13.27
C VAL A 326 -3.31 -16.13 -13.99
N THR A 327 -4.18 -15.41 -14.68
CA THR A 327 -3.87 -14.13 -15.31
C THR A 327 -3.94 -12.96 -14.31
N SER A 328 -3.62 -11.76 -14.79
CA SER A 328 -3.64 -10.55 -13.98
C SER A 328 -5.02 -10.23 -13.41
N GLY A 329 -5.10 -9.81 -12.16
CA GLY A 329 -6.34 -9.35 -11.54
C GLY A 329 -7.14 -10.42 -10.82
N PHE A 330 -6.68 -11.68 -10.83
CA PHE A 330 -7.23 -12.77 -10.04
C PHE A 330 -6.91 -12.61 -8.55
N TYR A 331 -7.92 -12.82 -7.71
CA TYR A 331 -7.85 -12.80 -6.25
C TYR A 331 -8.06 -14.20 -5.69
N VAL A 332 -7.00 -14.80 -5.14
CA VAL A 332 -7.06 -16.15 -4.54
C VAL A 332 -8.01 -16.19 -3.34
N ARG A 333 -8.07 -15.10 -2.56
CA ARG A 333 -9.04 -14.94 -1.46
C ARG A 333 -10.50 -15.06 -1.93
N SER A 334 -10.86 -14.36 -3.01
CA SER A 334 -12.20 -14.50 -3.61
C SER A 334 -12.45 -15.93 -4.11
N PHE A 335 -11.45 -16.57 -4.72
CA PHE A 335 -11.55 -17.96 -5.14
C PHE A 335 -11.83 -18.92 -3.97
N CYS A 336 -11.13 -18.78 -2.84
CA CYS A 336 -11.34 -19.64 -1.66
C CYS A 336 -12.77 -19.51 -1.12
N HIS A 337 -13.26 -18.27 -1.02
CA HIS A 337 -14.62 -17.97 -0.63
C HIS A 337 -15.65 -18.58 -1.60
N ASP A 338 -15.41 -18.43 -2.90
CA ASP A 338 -16.34 -18.89 -3.94
C ASP A 338 -16.37 -20.40 -4.08
N LEU A 339 -15.21 -21.07 -3.90
CA LEU A 339 -15.13 -22.51 -3.84
C LEU A 339 -15.94 -23.06 -2.67
N GLY A 340 -15.81 -22.45 -1.48
CA GLY A 340 -16.62 -22.81 -0.31
C GLY A 340 -18.12 -22.66 -0.57
N ALA A 341 -18.52 -21.56 -1.20
CA ALA A 341 -19.91 -21.35 -1.60
C ALA A 341 -20.39 -22.35 -2.67
N LYS A 342 -19.50 -22.81 -3.55
CA LYS A 342 -19.81 -23.77 -4.63
C LYS A 342 -20.08 -25.19 -4.12
N VAL A 343 -19.51 -25.56 -2.98
CA VAL A 343 -19.76 -26.84 -2.28
C VAL A 343 -20.82 -26.70 -1.17
N ASP A 344 -21.71 -25.71 -1.30
CA ASP A 344 -22.80 -25.41 -0.37
C ASP A 344 -22.35 -25.20 1.10
N SER A 345 -21.14 -24.67 1.28
CA SER A 345 -20.57 -24.32 2.58
C SER A 345 -20.01 -22.90 2.54
N ALA A 346 -18.96 -22.65 3.33
CA ALA A 346 -18.13 -21.46 3.32
C ALA A 346 -16.65 -21.89 3.23
N GLY A 347 -15.78 -20.98 2.81
CA GLY A 347 -14.35 -21.27 2.67
C GLY A 347 -13.51 -20.03 2.92
N ILE A 348 -12.37 -20.21 3.58
CA ILE A 348 -11.36 -19.15 3.78
C ILE A 348 -9.99 -19.60 3.33
N MET A 349 -9.17 -18.63 2.94
CA MET A 349 -7.77 -18.85 2.65
C MET A 349 -6.96 -18.94 3.95
N ALA A 350 -6.39 -20.11 4.24
CA ALA A 350 -5.51 -20.30 5.40
C ALA A 350 -4.04 -19.98 5.08
N GLU A 351 -3.59 -20.34 3.88
CA GLU A 351 -2.22 -20.11 3.42
C GLU A 351 -2.20 -19.70 1.95
N LEU A 352 -1.16 -18.97 1.57
CA LEU A 352 -0.94 -18.54 0.19
C LEU A 352 0.56 -18.40 -0.09
N GLU A 353 1.05 -19.10 -1.10
CA GLU A 353 2.39 -18.95 -1.66
C GLU A 353 2.28 -18.57 -3.13
N ARG A 354 2.85 -17.45 -3.54
CA ARG A 354 3.04 -17.14 -4.97
C ARG A 354 4.34 -17.78 -5.43
N SER A 355 4.28 -19.02 -5.89
CA SER A 355 5.46 -19.77 -6.33
C SER A 355 6.10 -19.18 -7.60
N ARG A 356 5.31 -18.59 -8.52
CA ARG A 356 5.81 -17.98 -9.76
C ARG A 356 5.12 -16.66 -10.09
N GLN A 357 5.87 -15.71 -10.66
CA GLN A 357 5.33 -14.53 -11.36
C GLN A 357 6.15 -14.23 -12.61
N GLY A 358 5.56 -14.40 -13.80
CA GLY A 358 6.31 -14.32 -15.06
C GLY A 358 7.46 -15.34 -15.08
N ASP A 359 8.67 -14.86 -15.37
CA ASP A 359 9.89 -15.69 -15.40
C ASP A 359 10.48 -15.96 -14.01
N PHE A 360 9.97 -15.32 -12.94
CA PHE A 360 10.53 -15.42 -11.59
C PHE A 360 9.85 -16.52 -10.78
N GLU A 361 10.64 -17.34 -10.09
CA GLU A 361 10.18 -18.48 -9.30
C GLU A 361 10.90 -18.56 -7.94
N VAL A 362 10.15 -18.88 -6.88
CA VAL A 362 10.71 -19.09 -5.53
C VAL A 362 11.76 -20.20 -5.51
N ARG A 363 12.70 -20.15 -4.56
CA ARG A 363 13.73 -21.21 -4.39
C ARG A 363 14.61 -21.44 -5.64
N THR A 364 14.68 -20.48 -6.56
CA THR A 364 15.56 -20.54 -7.74
C THR A 364 16.57 -19.39 -7.72
N ALA A 365 17.60 -19.47 -8.58
CA ALA A 365 18.63 -18.43 -8.69
C ALA A 365 18.10 -17.05 -9.16
N ASN A 366 16.86 -16.96 -9.67
CA ASN A 366 16.27 -15.71 -10.12
C ASN A 366 15.41 -15.00 -9.04
N CYS A 367 15.32 -15.58 -7.84
CA CYS A 367 14.58 -15.03 -6.72
C CYS A 367 15.45 -15.03 -5.46
N LEU A 368 15.70 -13.84 -4.91
CA LEU A 368 16.49 -13.67 -3.69
C LEU A 368 15.69 -14.19 -2.48
N GLU A 369 16.29 -14.98 -1.61
CA GLU A 369 15.65 -15.34 -0.34
C GLU A 369 15.69 -14.15 0.63
N TYR A 370 14.57 -13.85 1.29
CA TYR A 370 14.53 -12.69 2.20
C TYR A 370 15.55 -12.80 3.35
N SER A 371 15.83 -14.01 3.83
CA SER A 371 16.84 -14.26 4.87
C SER A 371 18.26 -13.86 4.45
N ASP A 372 18.55 -13.78 3.15
CA ASP A 372 19.86 -13.32 2.67
C ASP A 372 20.05 -11.81 2.88
N LEU A 373 18.96 -11.02 2.93
CA LEU A 373 19.06 -9.60 3.30
C LEU A 373 19.48 -9.43 4.76
N GLU A 374 19.00 -10.31 5.64
CA GLU A 374 19.31 -10.26 7.08
C GLU A 374 20.75 -10.66 7.40
N LYS A 375 21.33 -11.54 6.58
CA LYS A 375 22.73 -11.99 6.70
C LYS A 375 23.76 -10.93 6.26
N GLY A 376 23.32 -9.86 5.61
CA GLY A 376 24.19 -8.75 5.18
C GLY A 376 24.72 -8.85 3.75
N GLU A 377 25.46 -7.83 3.33
CA GLU A 377 25.88 -7.60 1.92
C GLU A 377 26.72 -8.74 1.32
N GLU A 378 27.46 -9.48 2.15
CA GLU A 378 28.23 -10.65 1.70
C GLU A 378 27.33 -11.78 1.18
N ALA A 379 26.11 -11.92 1.72
CA ALA A 379 25.17 -12.97 1.35
C ALA A 379 24.28 -12.59 0.15
N TRP A 380 23.79 -11.34 0.11
CA TRP A 380 22.87 -10.89 -0.94
C TRP A 380 23.56 -10.17 -2.11
N GLY A 381 24.73 -9.56 -1.91
CA GLY A 381 25.36 -8.64 -2.85
C GLY A 381 25.66 -9.26 -4.21
N SER A 382 26.34 -10.41 -4.22
CA SER A 382 26.65 -11.15 -5.46
C SER A 382 25.38 -11.57 -6.19
N LYS A 383 24.44 -12.20 -5.49
CA LYS A 383 23.14 -12.66 -6.04
C LYS A 383 22.36 -11.53 -6.70
N VAL A 384 22.19 -10.40 -6.00
CA VAL A 384 21.48 -9.24 -6.54
C VAL A 384 22.23 -8.64 -7.73
N SER A 385 23.56 -8.58 -7.68
CA SER A 385 24.37 -8.08 -8.80
C SER A 385 24.23 -8.93 -10.05
N GLU A 386 24.20 -10.26 -9.92
CA GLU A 386 24.00 -11.21 -11.01
C GLU A 386 22.60 -11.09 -11.61
N MET A 387 21.57 -11.02 -10.76
CA MET A 387 20.18 -10.83 -11.21
C MET A 387 20.02 -9.51 -11.99
N LEU A 388 20.58 -8.41 -11.47
CA LEU A 388 20.51 -7.11 -12.13
C LEU A 388 21.36 -7.05 -13.40
N ALA A 389 22.53 -7.68 -13.44
CA ALA A 389 23.36 -7.78 -14.63
C ALA A 389 22.66 -8.60 -15.73
N SER A 390 22.08 -9.75 -15.38
CA SER A 390 21.28 -10.57 -16.27
C SER A 390 20.08 -9.78 -16.84
N TRP A 391 19.41 -9.00 -15.99
CA TRP A 391 18.34 -8.11 -16.43
C TRP A 391 18.80 -7.08 -17.46
N MET A 392 19.91 -6.39 -17.20
CA MET A 392 20.46 -5.39 -18.13
C MET A 392 20.90 -6.00 -19.45
N GLN A 393 21.49 -7.20 -19.42
CA GLN A 393 21.88 -7.92 -20.62
C GLN A 393 20.66 -8.30 -21.46
N LYS A 394 19.59 -8.79 -20.81
CA LYS A 394 18.33 -9.15 -21.47
C LYS A 394 17.58 -7.92 -22.00
N TYR A 395 17.68 -6.79 -21.31
CA TYR A 395 16.93 -5.56 -21.61
C TYR A 395 17.82 -4.29 -21.60
N PRO A 396 18.73 -4.14 -22.58
CA PRO A 396 19.71 -3.04 -22.59
C PRO A 396 19.07 -1.64 -22.70
N ASN A 397 17.86 -1.56 -23.27
CA ASN A 397 17.11 -0.31 -23.41
C ASN A 397 15.90 -0.22 -22.44
N GLY A 398 15.88 -1.08 -21.41
CA GLY A 398 14.72 -1.29 -20.54
C GLY A 398 13.74 -2.33 -21.10
N ALA A 399 12.91 -2.91 -20.23
CA ALA A 399 11.97 -3.95 -20.65
C ALA A 399 10.86 -3.38 -21.56
N PRO A 400 10.31 -4.19 -22.47
CA PRO A 400 9.16 -3.81 -23.28
C PRO A 400 8.00 -3.40 -22.38
N GLN A 401 7.49 -2.19 -22.59
CA GLN A 401 6.26 -1.70 -21.94
C GLN A 401 5.08 -2.57 -22.40
N SER A 402 4.15 -2.89 -21.49
CA SER A 402 2.94 -3.60 -21.91
C SER A 402 2.14 -2.74 -22.90
N GLU A 403 1.38 -3.37 -23.78
CA GLU A 403 0.60 -2.67 -24.81
C GLU A 403 -0.37 -1.64 -24.21
N LYS A 404 -0.96 -1.98 -23.05
CA LYS A 404 -1.75 -1.05 -22.22
C LYS A 404 -0.96 0.17 -21.76
N GLN A 405 0.30 0.01 -21.35
CA GLN A 405 1.17 1.12 -20.96
C GLN A 405 1.59 1.98 -22.16
N ARG A 406 1.86 1.38 -23.32
CA ARG A 406 2.11 2.12 -24.57
C ARG A 406 0.89 2.96 -24.95
N ASN A 407 -0.31 2.39 -24.87
CA ASN A 407 -1.54 3.10 -25.19
C ASN A 407 -1.84 4.22 -24.16
N GLN A 408 -1.64 3.99 -22.86
CA GLN A 408 -1.80 5.03 -21.83
C GLN A 408 -0.75 6.14 -21.93
N SER A 409 0.51 5.80 -22.25
CA SER A 409 1.58 6.79 -22.43
C SER A 409 1.36 7.63 -23.69
N GLN A 410 0.92 7.03 -24.80
CA GLN A 410 0.50 7.76 -26.00
C GLN A 410 -0.73 8.65 -25.74
N ALA A 411 -1.74 8.14 -25.04
CA ALA A 411 -2.94 8.91 -24.68
C ALA A 411 -2.60 10.10 -23.77
N SER A 412 -1.72 9.90 -22.78
CA SER A 412 -1.28 10.99 -21.88
C SER A 412 -0.38 12.01 -22.60
N GLN A 413 0.46 11.60 -23.55
CA GLN A 413 1.22 12.51 -24.40
C GLN A 413 0.32 13.33 -25.33
N GLN A 414 -0.69 12.71 -25.94
CA GLN A 414 -1.72 13.42 -26.73
C GLN A 414 -2.52 14.39 -25.87
N ASN A 415 -2.93 13.98 -24.66
CA ASN A 415 -3.67 14.86 -23.74
C ASN A 415 -2.81 16.04 -23.28
N ASN A 416 -1.54 15.82 -22.95
CA ASN A 416 -0.60 16.92 -22.61
C ASN A 416 -0.35 17.84 -23.80
N GLY A 417 -0.27 17.30 -25.03
CA GLY A 417 -0.18 18.09 -26.26
C GLY A 417 -1.42 18.95 -26.46
N ARG A 418 -2.62 18.38 -26.30
CA ARG A 418 -3.92 19.06 -26.43
C ARG A 418 -4.09 20.15 -25.37
N ASN A 419 -3.66 19.88 -24.13
CA ASN A 419 -3.74 20.82 -23.02
C ASN A 419 -2.70 21.96 -23.15
N LYS A 420 -1.50 21.68 -23.70
CA LYS A 420 -0.54 22.74 -24.10
C LYS A 420 -1.09 23.61 -25.23
N LEU A 421 -1.73 23.01 -26.24
CA LEU A 421 -2.33 23.74 -27.35
C LEU A 421 -3.51 24.63 -26.87
N GLN A 422 -4.37 24.11 -26.00
CA GLN A 422 -5.46 24.88 -25.40
C GLN A 422 -4.94 26.02 -24.52
N LYS A 423 -3.90 25.81 -23.71
CA LYS A 423 -3.25 26.89 -22.95
C LYS A 423 -2.63 27.95 -23.86
N LYS A 424 -2.00 27.54 -24.97
CA LYS A 424 -1.45 28.46 -25.97
C LYS A 424 -2.57 29.29 -26.63
N ARG A 425 -3.66 28.65 -27.05
CA ARG A 425 -4.85 29.33 -27.61
C ARG A 425 -5.45 30.31 -26.62
N LYS A 426 -5.66 29.91 -25.36
CA LYS A 426 -6.20 30.77 -24.30
C LYS A 426 -5.28 31.95 -23.98
N TRP A 427 -3.97 31.76 -24.05
CA TRP A 427 -2.98 32.84 -23.89
C TRP A 427 -3.01 33.81 -25.09
N GLU A 428 -3.10 33.31 -26.32
CA GLU A 428 -3.25 34.12 -27.54
C GLU A 428 -4.57 34.89 -27.57
N GLU A 429 -5.65 34.30 -27.07
CA GLU A 429 -6.98 34.90 -26.98
C GLU A 429 -7.03 36.02 -25.93
N ASN A 430 -6.44 35.80 -24.75
CA ASN A 430 -6.25 36.86 -23.75
C ASN A 430 -5.37 38.00 -24.27
N ARG A 431 -4.35 37.70 -25.08
CA ARG A 431 -3.51 38.73 -25.71
C ARG A 431 -4.29 39.59 -26.71
N LYS A 432 -5.24 39.01 -27.45
CA LYS A 432 -6.14 39.77 -28.33
C LYS A 432 -7.10 40.66 -27.55
N TYR A 433 -7.57 40.20 -26.40
CA TYR A 433 -8.44 40.98 -25.50
C TYR A 433 -7.71 42.20 -24.89
N ASP A 434 -6.43 42.05 -24.55
CA ASP A 434 -5.58 43.13 -24.02
C ASP A 434 -5.27 44.20 -25.09
N ASP A 435 -5.16 43.78 -26.36
CA ASP A 435 -4.92 44.69 -27.50
C ASP A 435 -6.18 45.50 -27.88
N SER A 436 -7.38 44.91 -27.73
CA SER A 436 -8.64 45.67 -27.91
C SER A 436 -8.90 46.66 -26.78
N ASP A 437 -8.47 46.36 -25.54
CA ASP A 437 -8.66 47.25 -24.38
C ASP A 437 -7.68 48.45 -24.37
N ARG A 438 -6.48 48.27 -24.97
CA ARG A 438 -5.57 49.40 -25.25
C ARG A 438 -6.13 50.40 -26.26
N ASN A 439 -6.92 49.93 -27.24
CA ASN A 439 -7.52 50.80 -28.25
C ASN A 439 -8.73 51.59 -27.70
N VAL A 440 -9.41 51.08 -26.66
CA VAL A 440 -10.49 51.76 -25.95
C VAL A 440 -9.95 52.85 -25.00
N LYS A 441 -8.82 52.60 -24.31
CA LYS A 441 -8.19 53.60 -23.43
C LYS A 441 -7.59 54.79 -24.17
N LYS A 442 -7.21 54.64 -25.45
CA LYS A 442 -6.68 55.75 -26.26
C LYS A 442 -7.75 56.77 -26.68
N ARG A 443 -9.03 56.40 -26.64
CA ARG A 443 -10.18 57.28 -27.00
C ARG A 443 -10.76 58.06 -25.81
N ARG A 444 -10.35 57.77 -24.57
CA ARG A 444 -10.89 58.43 -23.35
C ARG A 444 -10.03 59.59 -22.82
N ASN A 445 -8.86 59.84 -23.39
CA ASN A 445 -7.94 60.91 -22.96
C ASN A 445 -8.03 62.21 -23.79
N SER A 446 -9.18 62.48 -24.41
CA SER A 446 -9.45 63.74 -25.11
C SER A 446 -10.74 64.40 -24.62
N SER A 447 -10.73 64.86 -23.37
CA SER A 447 -11.55 66.03 -22.96
C SER A 447 -10.89 66.67 -21.74
N SER A 448 -10.20 67.77 -22.00
CA SER A 448 -9.71 68.74 -21.03
C SER A 448 -10.84 69.66 -20.59
N ASP A 449 -10.93 69.97 -19.29
CA ASP A 449 -11.36 71.29 -18.82
C ASP A 449 -10.60 71.63 -17.53
N GLU A 450 -10.00 72.82 -17.55
CA GLU A 450 -9.20 73.43 -16.48
C GLU A 450 -10.09 74.11 -15.43
N ALA A 451 -9.66 74.12 -14.17
CA ALA A 451 -9.74 75.32 -13.32
C ALA A 451 -8.85 75.20 -12.06
N GLU A 452 -7.88 76.11 -12.03
CA GLU A 452 -7.31 76.87 -10.90
C GLU A 452 -6.62 76.21 -9.68
N LYS A 453 -5.37 76.66 -9.49
CA LYS A 453 -4.55 76.57 -8.28
C LYS A 453 -4.85 77.74 -7.34
N PRO A 454 -4.40 77.64 -6.07
CA PRO A 454 -3.44 78.65 -5.64
C PRO A 454 -2.24 78.08 -4.88
N ALA A 455 -1.21 78.93 -4.74
CA ALA A 455 0.13 78.60 -4.28
C ALA A 455 0.48 79.24 -2.92
N LYS A 456 1.55 78.70 -2.33
CA LYS A 456 2.50 79.23 -1.32
C LYS A 456 2.10 79.20 0.17
N ALA A 457 2.94 78.53 0.96
CA ALA A 457 3.79 79.20 1.96
C ALA A 457 4.93 78.27 2.42
N ALA A 458 6.15 78.81 2.47
CA ALA A 458 7.32 78.20 3.09
C ALA A 458 7.51 78.76 4.50
N LYS A 459 8.03 77.96 5.43
CA LYS A 459 8.73 78.44 6.64
C LYS A 459 9.83 77.46 7.04
N ILE A 460 11.00 78.03 7.30
CA ILE A 460 12.28 77.41 7.69
C ILE A 460 12.47 77.58 9.22
N GLU A 461 13.46 76.85 9.76
CA GLU A 461 14.15 76.93 11.07
C GLU A 461 13.69 75.89 12.11
N GLU A 462 14.56 75.21 12.87
CA GLU A 462 16.01 75.34 13.11
C GLU A 462 16.55 74.03 13.75
N ALA A 463 17.86 73.80 13.66
CA ALA A 463 18.58 72.67 14.24
C ALA A 463 19.53 73.12 15.37
N LYS A 464 19.71 72.31 16.42
CA LYS A 464 20.88 72.28 17.35
C LYS A 464 21.03 70.84 17.90
N THR A 465 22.10 70.09 17.58
CA THR A 465 23.40 69.91 18.31
C THR A 465 23.22 69.47 19.79
N GLU A 466 23.93 68.52 20.41
CA GLU A 466 25.23 67.84 20.18
C GLU A 466 25.35 66.61 21.12
N GLU A 467 25.86 65.50 20.58
CA GLU A 467 26.84 64.46 21.04
C GLU A 467 27.31 64.23 22.55
N PRO A 468 28.19 63.24 22.88
CA PRO A 468 27.91 62.02 23.67
C PRO A 468 28.76 61.84 24.96
N LYS A 469 28.56 60.75 25.76
CA LYS A 469 29.49 60.23 26.81
C LYS A 469 29.08 58.81 27.27
N LYS A 470 29.89 57.76 27.04
CA LYS A 470 31.02 57.18 27.84
C LYS A 470 30.61 56.36 29.10
N SER A 471 30.82 55.03 28.96
CA SER A 471 31.29 53.90 29.83
C SER A 471 31.83 54.18 31.27
N PRO A 472 32.33 53.23 32.14
CA PRO A 472 32.72 51.80 31.97
C PRO A 472 32.68 50.82 33.23
N LYS A 473 33.26 49.59 33.07
CA LYS A 473 34.00 48.70 34.03
C LYS A 473 33.23 47.98 35.19
N GLY A 474 33.54 46.75 35.62
CA GLY A 474 34.70 45.87 35.36
C GLY A 474 34.57 44.44 35.96
N SER A 475 35.49 43.58 35.52
CA SER A 475 35.75 42.14 35.79
C SER A 475 36.52 41.93 37.15
N PRO A 476 37.28 40.83 37.48
CA PRO A 476 37.56 39.53 36.81
C PRO A 476 37.83 38.27 37.73
N LYS A 477 38.29 37.17 37.08
CA LYS A 477 39.18 36.03 37.54
C LYS A 477 38.50 34.79 38.15
N GLY A 478 38.89 33.54 37.84
CA GLY A 478 39.98 33.01 36.99
C GLY A 478 40.00 31.46 37.01
N SER A 479 40.52 30.86 35.95
CA SER A 479 40.87 29.42 35.78
C SER A 479 42.09 29.03 36.67
N PRO A 480 42.62 27.76 36.76
CA PRO A 480 42.88 26.83 35.63
C PRO A 480 42.94 25.28 35.88
N ARG A 481 42.82 24.52 34.77
CA ARG A 481 43.68 23.39 34.27
C ARG A 481 44.04 22.19 35.18
N ALA A 482 43.77 20.95 34.70
CA ALA A 482 44.76 19.89 34.35
C ALA A 482 44.19 18.46 34.42
N SER A 483 44.50 17.62 33.41
CA SER A 483 44.54 16.13 33.49
C SER A 483 45.92 15.69 34.06
N PRO A 484 46.10 14.47 34.64
CA PRO A 484 46.34 13.25 33.82
C PRO A 484 46.02 11.87 34.46
N LYS A 485 46.06 10.82 33.63
CA LYS A 485 46.45 9.38 33.80
C LYS A 485 46.35 8.67 35.18
N ALA A 486 45.79 7.45 35.20
CA ALA A 486 46.51 6.15 35.41
C ALA A 486 45.56 5.01 35.87
N SER A 487 45.84 3.80 35.39
CA SER A 487 45.29 2.50 35.83
C SER A 487 45.65 2.15 37.29
N PRO A 488 45.04 1.11 37.87
CA PRO A 488 45.86 -0.08 38.17
C PRO A 488 45.14 -1.43 37.95
N GLU A 489 45.97 -2.47 37.92
CA GLU A 489 45.69 -3.90 37.74
C GLU A 489 45.08 -4.61 38.96
N ALA A 490 44.46 -5.76 38.65
CA ALA A 490 44.46 -7.05 39.35
C ALA A 490 43.86 -7.21 40.76
N LYS A 491 42.92 -8.17 40.86
CA LYS A 491 42.97 -9.31 41.80
C LYS A 491 41.87 -10.34 41.53
N THR A 492 42.28 -11.57 41.19
CA THR A 492 41.56 -12.83 41.44
C THR A 492 41.68 -13.22 42.93
N PRO A 493 40.72 -13.99 43.46
CA PRO A 493 40.98 -15.38 43.87
C PRO A 493 39.80 -16.31 43.48
N SER A 494 40.00 -17.46 42.83
CA SER A 494 40.27 -18.81 43.36
C SER A 494 39.20 -19.45 44.27
N LYS A 495 38.53 -20.48 43.69
CA LYS A 495 38.15 -21.81 44.24
C LYS A 495 37.56 -21.97 45.66
N THR A 496 36.39 -22.62 45.70
CA THR A 496 35.99 -23.76 46.57
C THR A 496 34.62 -24.23 46.03
N GLU A 497 34.50 -25.36 45.34
CA GLU A 497 34.37 -26.78 45.80
C GLU A 497 33.05 -27.13 46.48
N GLU A 498 32.54 -28.31 46.08
CA GLU A 498 31.41 -29.15 46.55
C GLU A 498 30.21 -29.17 45.56
N ALA A 499 30.08 -30.19 44.69
CA ALA A 499 29.71 -31.60 44.94
C ALA A 499 28.37 -31.66 45.72
N GLU A 500 27.31 -32.37 45.36
CA GLU A 500 27.13 -33.67 44.71
C GLU A 500 25.58 -33.87 44.72
N TRP A 501 24.99 -34.46 43.67
CA TRP A 501 24.04 -35.59 43.78
C TRP A 501 23.30 -35.82 42.46
N GLU A 502 23.80 -36.77 41.68
CA GLU A 502 22.96 -37.63 40.84
C GLU A 502 22.74 -38.96 41.57
N GLY A 503 21.48 -39.35 41.69
CA GLY A 503 21.04 -40.74 41.60
C GLY A 503 21.05 -41.56 42.90
N ILE A 504 20.30 -42.66 43.04
CA ILE A 504 19.29 -43.38 42.25
C ILE A 504 18.60 -44.31 43.29
N LYS A 505 17.30 -44.65 43.16
CA LYS A 505 16.81 -46.04 42.95
C LYS A 505 15.38 -46.34 43.43
N ASP A 506 14.79 -47.13 42.55
CA ASP A 506 13.69 -48.11 42.62
C ASP A 506 12.24 -47.61 42.62
#